data_AF-A0A9K3PGN0-F1
#
_entry.id   AF-A0A9K3PGN0-F1
#
_cell.length_a   1.000
_cell.length_b   1.000
_cell.length_c   1.000
_cell.angle_alpha   90.00
_cell.angle_beta   90.00
_cell.angle_gamma   90.00
#
_symmetry.space_group_name_H-M   'P 1'
#
loop_
_entity.id
_entity.type
_entity.pdbx_description
1 polymer ?
#
loop_
_entity_poly.entity_id
_entity_poly.type
_entity_poly.pdbx_seq_one_letter_code
_entity_poly.pdbx_strand_id
1 'polypeptide(L)'
;MYRKRLELRGRVAVVITIFVLLQFKHFSVSFVPVCSFHTVRQDHLRSFSSRINLQQTIEDRIYPCSSSSPNQSDQRCSTGLYFHIPYCRQRCRYCDFAIVPIGNAATNDPLSSRRTVGFEQMNDRYINALLAEIRQTPLTSSRKIPLQSIYFGGGTPSLAPIKSIATILQCACRTADAPFVLDPDAEITMEMDPGTFDLSQLQALKELGVNRISLGVQSLDDAILEGMGRFHRRQDIGQAICDIAKVFGGTGDVANYSIDLISGAPGLTLAKWVDTLQEVTCGDLFAPVRPNHISIYDLQIEVGTVFDKIYGNRQDDGNSSPKRKVDEKGGPLRLPTEEECAFMYKYAAGYLRAKSFEHYEVSSYAYAPTNINRKDASDNQIKPSWRSRHNQIYWDYEGSWYAMGLGATSFVNRNLVARPRTMSDYLEWVEKETNGANVVKSNDADDFLPDLLLKRLRTSDGLDLGWVEQQYGDDVVKGVLKGAQLGLELELATLTEAHVLRLQDPDGFLYSNFIISSIFAELGLADDESQKDFYVFEPLLTRFVLRVAVYRISQIGLKFKRLFEENFVDSALFYACCNSSIPPSSDHKCYCNCQAPTPFPHLSQAASKSAP
;
A
#
# COMPACT_ATOMS: atom_id res chain seq x y z
N MET A 1 22.90 -11.82 26.24
CA MET A 1 21.61 -11.65 25.55
C MET A 1 20.43 -12.32 26.27
N TYR A 2 20.45 -13.63 26.56
CA TYR A 2 19.30 -14.33 27.19
C TYR A 2 18.90 -13.80 28.58
N ARG A 3 19.88 -13.47 29.45
CA ARG A 3 19.64 -12.83 30.77
C ARG A 3 18.97 -11.45 30.67
N LYS A 4 19.34 -10.62 29.68
CA LYS A 4 18.73 -9.31 29.45
C LYS A 4 17.29 -9.42 28.91
N ARG A 5 17.00 -10.43 28.07
CA ARG A 5 15.62 -10.72 27.61
C ARG A 5 14.69 -11.16 28.75
N LEU A 6 15.21 -11.88 29.75
CA LEU A 6 14.47 -12.28 30.96
C LEU A 6 14.17 -11.08 31.89
N GLU A 7 15.13 -10.17 32.07
CA GLU A 7 14.90 -8.93 32.83
C GLU A 7 13.87 -8.02 32.15
N LEU A 8 13.87 -7.94 30.82
CA LEU A 8 12.88 -7.16 30.06
C LEU A 8 11.47 -7.74 30.20
N ARG A 9 11.31 -9.07 30.10
CA ARG A 9 10.03 -9.76 30.34
C ARG A 9 9.50 -9.51 31.76
N GLY A 10 10.38 -9.51 32.76
CA GLY A 10 10.02 -9.19 34.14
C GLY A 10 9.55 -7.74 34.31
N ARG A 11 10.23 -6.78 33.69
CA ARG A 11 9.85 -5.35 33.76
C ARG A 11 8.53 -5.05 33.04
N VAL A 12 8.28 -5.67 31.89
CA VAL A 12 7.01 -5.55 31.16
C VAL A 12 5.85 -6.14 31.95
N ALA A 13 6.04 -7.30 32.59
CA ALA A 13 5.02 -7.91 33.45
C ALA A 13 4.65 -7.02 34.65
N VAL A 14 5.64 -6.35 35.26
CA VAL A 14 5.42 -5.41 36.38
C VAL A 14 4.64 -4.17 35.92
N VAL A 15 4.97 -3.59 34.76
CA VAL A 15 4.26 -2.41 34.23
C VAL A 15 2.81 -2.74 33.85
N ILE A 16 2.57 -3.89 33.22
CA ILE A 16 1.21 -4.36 32.89
C ILE A 16 0.41 -4.59 34.19
N THR A 17 1.02 -5.21 35.19
CA THR A 17 0.36 -5.46 36.49
C THR A 17 0.02 -4.15 37.20
N ILE A 18 0.93 -3.17 37.23
CA ILE A 18 0.69 -1.85 37.82
C ILE A 18 -0.43 -1.11 37.06
N PHE A 19 -0.44 -1.17 35.72
CA PHE A 19 -1.46 -0.50 34.91
C PHE A 19 -2.85 -1.13 35.09
N VAL A 20 -2.94 -2.46 35.17
CA VAL A 20 -4.17 -3.19 35.51
C VAL A 20 -4.65 -2.80 36.91
N LEU A 21 -3.77 -2.77 37.91
CA LEU A 21 -4.11 -2.36 39.28
C LEU A 21 -4.56 -0.89 39.38
N LEU A 22 -4.02 0.00 38.55
CA LEU A 22 -4.42 1.42 38.48
C LEU A 22 -5.80 1.59 37.81
N GLN A 23 -6.14 0.77 36.81
CA GLN A 23 -7.48 0.76 36.20
C GLN A 23 -8.55 0.25 37.18
N PHE A 24 -8.23 -0.74 38.02
CA PHE A 24 -9.14 -1.20 39.08
C PHE A 24 -9.31 -0.19 40.22
N LYS A 25 -8.33 0.67 40.50
CA LYS A 25 -8.43 1.73 41.52
C LYS A 25 -9.39 2.86 41.17
N HIS A 26 -9.72 3.06 39.88
CA HIS A 26 -10.67 4.08 39.43
C HIS A 26 -12.15 3.63 39.47
N PHE A 27 -12.43 2.37 39.82
CA PHE A 27 -13.77 1.87 40.11
C PHE A 27 -14.02 1.85 41.63
N SER A 28 -14.33 3.01 42.20
CA SER A 28 -14.91 3.08 43.56
C SER A 28 -16.43 2.98 43.46
N VAL A 29 -16.98 1.78 43.64
CA VAL A 29 -18.41 1.57 43.89
C VAL A 29 -18.58 1.14 45.34
N SER A 30 -19.32 1.94 46.11
CA SER A 30 -19.65 1.70 47.51
C SER A 30 -20.34 0.35 47.70
N PHE A 31 -19.68 -0.58 48.39
CA PHE A 31 -20.30 -1.83 48.84
C PHE A 31 -21.03 -1.60 50.17
N VAL A 32 -22.34 -1.85 50.19
CA VAL A 32 -23.12 -2.04 51.42
C VAL A 32 -22.91 -3.49 51.91
N PRO A 33 -22.60 -3.75 53.20
CA PRO A 33 -22.33 -5.10 53.67
C PRO A 33 -23.63 -5.80 54.07
N VAL A 34 -23.86 -6.99 53.51
CA VAL A 34 -24.81 -7.96 54.09
C VAL A 34 -24.03 -9.21 54.47
N CYS A 35 -24.18 -9.60 55.73
CA CYS A 35 -23.52 -10.71 56.39
C CYS A 35 -24.10 -12.09 56.04
N SER A 36 -23.20 -13.08 56.06
CA SER A 36 -23.36 -14.48 56.48
C SER A 36 -24.22 -15.45 55.65
N PHE A 37 -23.59 -16.48 55.05
CA PHE A 37 -23.61 -17.86 55.56
C PHE A 37 -22.67 -18.81 54.80
N HIS A 38 -22.31 -19.88 55.50
CA HIS A 38 -21.31 -20.95 55.36
C HIS A 38 -21.04 -21.67 54.01
N THR A 39 -19.74 -21.93 53.79
CA THR A 39 -19.05 -23.21 53.46
C THR A 39 -19.67 -24.16 52.43
N VAL A 40 -19.07 -24.26 51.22
CA VAL A 40 -18.93 -25.54 50.48
C VAL A 40 -17.63 -25.55 49.64
N ARG A 41 -16.72 -26.45 50.06
CA ARG A 41 -15.71 -27.26 49.34
C ARG A 41 -14.73 -26.61 48.34
N GLN A 42 -13.46 -26.77 48.72
CA GLN A 42 -12.32 -26.97 47.82
C GLN A 42 -12.64 -28.10 46.82
N ASP A 43 -12.74 -27.77 45.55
CA ASP A 43 -12.37 -28.60 44.40
C ASP A 43 -12.44 -27.70 43.14
N HIS A 44 -11.48 -27.87 42.21
CA HIS A 44 -11.27 -27.08 40.97
C HIS A 44 -10.22 -25.93 40.97
N LEU A 45 -9.11 -26.08 41.71
CA LEU A 45 -7.84 -25.39 41.38
C LEU A 45 -6.76 -26.37 40.87
N ARG A 46 -7.14 -27.25 39.94
CA ARG A 46 -6.22 -28.08 39.16
C ARG A 46 -6.74 -28.28 37.72
N SER A 47 -6.77 -27.23 36.90
CA SER A 47 -6.83 -27.41 35.43
C SER A 47 -6.29 -26.23 34.60
N PHE A 48 -5.35 -25.42 35.12
CA PHE A 48 -4.82 -24.27 34.37
C PHE A 48 -3.28 -24.20 34.33
N SER A 49 -2.59 -25.33 34.48
CA SER A 49 -1.12 -25.40 34.58
C SER A 49 -0.47 -26.46 33.67
N SER A 50 -1.08 -26.87 32.56
CA SER A 50 -0.47 -27.94 31.73
C SER A 50 -0.68 -27.80 30.22
N ARG A 51 -0.56 -26.60 29.65
CA ARG A 51 -0.45 -26.42 28.18
C ARG A 51 0.40 -25.22 27.78
N ILE A 52 1.66 -25.19 28.19
CA ILE A 52 2.72 -24.53 27.42
C ILE A 52 3.98 -25.40 27.61
N ASN A 53 4.19 -26.32 26.68
CA ASN A 53 5.47 -27.02 26.51
C ASN A 53 5.67 -27.19 24.99
N LEU A 54 6.01 -26.09 24.34
CA LEU A 54 6.36 -26.03 22.92
C LEU A 54 7.87 -26.19 22.80
N GLN A 55 8.38 -27.41 23.02
CA GLN A 55 9.79 -27.69 22.76
C GLN A 55 10.17 -29.14 22.43
N GLN A 56 9.25 -30.06 22.15
CA GLN A 56 9.63 -31.43 21.81
C GLN A 56 8.57 -32.16 20.99
N THR A 57 8.63 -32.03 19.66
CA THR A 57 8.29 -33.10 18.69
C THR A 57 8.67 -32.64 17.26
N ILE A 58 9.96 -32.70 16.94
CA ILE A 58 10.44 -32.81 15.57
C ILE A 58 11.41 -33.97 15.59
N GLU A 59 10.88 -35.17 15.39
CA GLU A 59 11.62 -36.35 14.91
C GLU A 59 10.55 -37.42 14.58
N ASP A 60 10.78 -38.09 13.46
CA ASP A 60 10.03 -39.23 12.91
C ASP A 60 8.65 -38.96 12.28
N ARG A 61 8.70 -38.59 10.99
CA ARG A 61 7.88 -39.23 9.94
C ARG A 61 8.60 -39.16 8.60
N ILE A 62 9.38 -40.20 8.34
CA ILE A 62 9.92 -40.58 7.03
C ILE A 62 8.79 -41.22 6.19
N TYR A 63 8.93 -41.11 4.85
CA TYR A 63 8.33 -41.86 3.72
C TYR A 63 7.32 -41.10 2.84
N PRO A 64 7.24 -41.41 1.52
CA PRO A 64 8.32 -41.43 0.54
C PRO A 64 7.98 -40.63 -0.74
N CYS A 65 9.01 -40.25 -1.48
CA CYS A 65 8.93 -39.66 -2.81
C CYS A 65 8.33 -40.65 -3.84
N SER A 66 7.35 -40.23 -4.66
CA SER A 66 7.30 -40.49 -6.12
C SER A 66 5.96 -40.09 -6.78
N SER A 67 6.10 -39.53 -7.99
CA SER A 67 5.14 -39.33 -9.09
C SER A 67 3.99 -38.33 -8.86
N SER A 68 3.71 -37.34 -9.72
CA SER A 68 4.15 -37.06 -11.08
C SER A 68 4.09 -35.55 -11.32
N SER A 69 5.18 -34.98 -11.79
CA SER A 69 5.31 -33.57 -12.16
C SER A 69 4.25 -33.18 -13.20
N PRO A 70 3.40 -32.16 -12.94
CA PRO A 70 2.74 -31.47 -14.03
C PRO A 70 3.85 -30.76 -14.82
N ASN A 71 3.86 -30.96 -16.14
CA ASN A 71 4.79 -30.38 -17.08
C ASN A 71 5.27 -28.99 -16.67
N GLN A 72 6.60 -28.82 -16.63
CA GLN A 72 7.28 -27.53 -16.74
C GLN A 72 6.92 -26.90 -18.10
N SER A 73 5.71 -26.37 -18.20
CA SER A 73 5.34 -25.46 -19.27
C SER A 73 5.63 -24.06 -18.79
N ASP A 74 6.78 -23.51 -19.20
CA ASP A 74 6.93 -22.11 -19.58
C ASP A 74 6.27 -21.10 -18.59
N GLN A 75 6.66 -21.11 -17.32
CA GLN A 75 6.37 -19.98 -16.43
C GLN A 75 7.21 -18.79 -16.93
N ARG A 76 6.63 -18.03 -17.86
CA ARG A 76 7.26 -16.81 -18.39
C ARG A 76 7.36 -15.80 -17.25
N CYS A 77 8.59 -15.41 -16.93
CA CYS A 77 8.92 -14.25 -16.11
C CYS A 77 8.05 -13.03 -16.52
N SER A 78 7.33 -12.45 -15.55
CA SER A 78 6.52 -11.26 -15.76
C SER A 78 7.41 -10.10 -16.20
N THR A 79 7.22 -9.60 -17.43
CA THR A 79 8.10 -8.59 -18.03
C THR A 79 7.35 -7.31 -18.40
N GLY A 80 7.85 -6.17 -17.90
CA GLY A 80 7.28 -4.85 -18.13
C GLY A 80 8.25 -3.91 -18.85
N LEU A 81 7.72 -2.89 -19.52
CA LEU A 81 8.51 -1.83 -20.16
C LEU A 81 8.07 -0.45 -19.65
N TYR A 82 8.98 0.27 -19.01
CA TYR A 82 8.77 1.63 -18.53
C TYR A 82 9.46 2.64 -19.44
N PHE A 83 8.74 3.69 -19.81
CA PHE A 83 9.29 4.87 -20.49
C PHE A 83 9.23 6.07 -19.58
N HIS A 84 10.41 6.65 -19.29
CA HIS A 84 10.49 7.93 -18.61
C HIS A 84 10.23 9.05 -19.62
N ILE A 85 9.18 9.84 -19.41
CA ILE A 85 8.89 11.07 -20.15
C ILE A 85 9.07 12.24 -19.18
N PRO A 86 10.16 13.03 -19.28
CA PRO A 86 10.62 13.85 -18.16
C PRO A 86 9.90 15.20 -18.05
N TYR A 87 8.88 15.48 -18.86
CA TYR A 87 8.33 16.84 -18.97
C TYR A 87 7.39 17.17 -17.82
N CYS A 88 7.56 18.31 -17.17
CA CYS A 88 6.59 18.85 -16.21
C CYS A 88 6.32 20.32 -16.48
N ARG A 89 5.13 20.84 -16.16
CA ARG A 89 4.91 22.31 -16.19
C ARG A 89 5.87 23.02 -15.24
N GLN A 90 6.02 22.48 -14.03
CA GLN A 90 6.96 22.95 -13.02
C GLN A 90 7.34 21.80 -12.09
N ARG A 91 8.43 21.96 -11.34
CA ARG A 91 8.82 20.99 -10.29
C ARG A 91 7.93 21.17 -9.07
N CYS A 92 7.21 20.13 -8.66
CA CYS A 92 6.48 20.11 -7.39
C CYS A 92 7.48 20.20 -6.23
N ARG A 93 7.08 20.79 -5.10
CA ARG A 93 7.99 21.10 -3.99
C ARG A 93 8.55 19.85 -3.28
N TYR A 94 7.83 18.73 -3.36
CA TYR A 94 8.23 17.42 -2.82
C TYR A 94 8.97 16.53 -3.83
N CYS A 95 9.00 16.90 -5.11
CA CYS A 95 9.36 15.98 -6.19
C CYS A 95 10.88 15.86 -6.37
N ASP A 96 11.43 14.68 -6.12
CA ASP A 96 12.81 14.30 -6.43
C ASP A 96 12.98 13.73 -7.87
N PHE A 97 11.89 13.52 -8.61
CA PHE A 97 12.00 12.89 -9.93
C PHE A 97 12.89 13.66 -10.91
N ALA A 98 13.47 12.90 -11.84
CA ALA A 98 14.34 13.37 -12.90
C ALA A 98 13.51 14.06 -13.99
N ILE A 99 13.09 15.31 -13.74
CA ILE A 99 12.18 16.05 -14.62
C ILE A 99 12.83 17.28 -15.25
N VAL A 100 12.23 17.73 -16.35
CA VAL A 100 12.52 18.94 -17.12
C VAL A 100 11.29 19.85 -17.07
N PRO A 101 11.35 20.98 -16.35
CA PRO A 101 10.30 21.98 -16.37
C PRO A 101 10.20 22.66 -17.74
N ILE A 102 9.01 22.66 -18.34
CA ILE A 102 8.75 23.27 -19.65
C ILE A 102 7.76 24.45 -19.59
N GLY A 103 7.21 24.75 -18.41
CA GLY A 103 6.23 25.82 -18.23
C GLY A 103 4.95 25.58 -19.04
N ASN A 104 4.40 26.66 -19.60
CA ASN A 104 3.21 26.60 -20.46
C ASN A 104 3.55 26.23 -21.92
N ALA A 105 4.81 25.94 -22.25
CA ALA A 105 5.22 25.64 -23.63
C ALA A 105 4.58 24.36 -24.21
N ALA A 106 3.92 23.53 -23.38
CA ALA A 106 3.21 22.31 -23.78
C ALA A 106 1.67 22.39 -23.72
N THR A 107 1.06 23.57 -23.55
CA THR A 107 -0.41 23.66 -23.58
C THR A 107 -0.97 23.70 -25.00
N ASN A 108 -2.06 22.96 -25.25
CA ASN A 108 -2.88 23.02 -26.48
C ASN A 108 -3.69 24.33 -26.63
N ASP A 109 -3.21 25.44 -26.06
CA ASP A 109 -3.85 26.74 -26.27
C ASP A 109 -3.64 27.18 -27.73
N PRO A 110 -4.70 27.34 -28.54
CA PRO A 110 -4.59 27.83 -29.91
C PRO A 110 -3.97 29.24 -30.00
N LEU A 111 -3.99 30.01 -28.90
CA LEU A 111 -3.36 31.32 -28.78
C LEU A 111 -1.89 31.26 -28.32
N SER A 112 -1.41 30.10 -27.86
CA SER A 112 0.02 29.77 -27.64
C SER A 112 0.76 29.52 -28.96
N SER A 113 0.43 30.31 -29.99
CA SER A 113 1.08 30.43 -31.30
C SER A 113 2.59 30.74 -31.25
N ARG A 114 3.19 30.81 -30.05
CA ARG A 114 4.64 30.71 -29.83
C ARG A 114 4.96 29.34 -29.24
N ARG A 115 4.85 28.27 -30.04
CA ARG A 115 5.64 27.06 -29.77
C ARG A 115 7.08 27.54 -29.67
N THR A 116 7.64 27.56 -28.47
CA THR A 116 9.03 27.97 -28.30
C THR A 116 9.85 26.95 -29.06
N VAL A 117 10.53 27.39 -30.12
CA VAL A 117 11.46 26.57 -30.93
C VAL A 117 12.35 25.68 -30.05
N GLY A 118 12.65 26.10 -28.82
CA GLY A 118 13.36 25.31 -27.81
C GLY A 118 12.66 24.03 -27.32
N PHE A 119 11.34 23.98 -27.12
CA PHE A 119 10.66 22.76 -26.65
C PHE A 119 10.60 21.69 -27.75
N GLU A 120 10.23 22.06 -28.98
CA GLU A 120 10.17 21.12 -30.10
C GLU A 120 11.56 20.51 -30.37
N GLN A 121 12.61 21.33 -30.43
CA GLN A 121 13.99 20.83 -30.61
C GLN A 121 14.44 19.95 -29.44
N MET A 122 14.11 20.30 -28.20
CA MET A 122 14.45 19.48 -27.03
C MET A 122 13.70 18.15 -27.03
N ASN A 123 12.39 18.17 -27.36
CA ASN A 123 11.59 16.96 -27.53
C ASN A 123 12.19 16.07 -28.62
N ASP A 124 12.50 16.61 -29.80
CA ASP A 124 13.03 15.82 -30.90
C ASP A 124 14.38 15.19 -30.53
N ARG A 125 15.28 15.95 -29.87
CA ARG A 125 16.55 15.39 -29.36
C ARG A 125 16.33 14.27 -28.36
N TYR A 126 15.42 14.48 -27.40
CA TYR A 126 15.14 13.48 -26.37
C TYR A 126 14.51 12.21 -26.96
N ILE A 127 13.50 12.36 -27.80
CA ILE A 127 12.82 11.23 -28.43
C ILE A 127 13.79 10.49 -29.34
N ASN A 128 14.63 11.17 -30.13
CA ASN A 128 15.62 10.49 -30.95
C ASN A 128 16.62 9.67 -30.12
N ALA A 129 17.07 10.19 -28.97
CA ALA A 129 17.92 9.44 -28.06
C ALA A 129 17.19 8.24 -27.44
N LEU A 130 15.94 8.41 -27.01
CA LEU A 130 15.12 7.32 -26.49
C LEU A 130 14.90 6.22 -27.53
N LEU A 131 14.64 6.59 -28.80
CA LEU A 131 14.52 5.64 -29.90
C LEU A 131 15.85 4.92 -30.18
N ALA A 132 16.98 5.59 -30.03
CA ALA A 132 18.29 4.98 -30.15
C ALA A 132 18.57 3.99 -28.99
N GLU A 133 18.18 4.32 -27.76
CA GLU A 133 18.26 3.40 -26.61
C GLU A 133 17.39 2.16 -26.84
N ILE A 134 16.13 2.33 -27.29
CA ILE A 134 15.23 1.21 -27.60
C ILE A 134 15.89 0.25 -28.59
N ARG A 135 16.43 0.76 -29.69
CA ARG A 135 17.06 -0.06 -30.74
C ARG A 135 18.32 -0.80 -30.30
N GLN A 136 18.99 -0.30 -29.26
CA GLN A 136 20.17 -0.96 -28.68
C GLN A 136 19.82 -2.10 -27.74
N THR A 137 18.55 -2.28 -27.39
CA THR A 137 18.13 -3.39 -26.52
C THR A 137 18.56 -4.72 -27.15
N PRO A 138 19.47 -5.48 -26.51
CA PRO A 138 20.02 -6.67 -27.12
C PRO A 138 18.94 -7.74 -27.25
N LEU A 139 18.75 -8.24 -28.48
CA LEU A 139 17.93 -9.42 -28.73
C LEU A 139 18.70 -10.64 -28.23
N THR A 140 18.42 -11.10 -27.00
CA THR A 140 19.18 -12.16 -26.33
C THR A 140 19.07 -13.53 -27.03
N SER A 141 18.17 -13.73 -28.00
CA SER A 141 18.00 -15.05 -28.67
C SER A 141 17.35 -15.01 -30.06
N SER A 142 17.55 -13.94 -30.85
CA SER A 142 16.82 -13.73 -32.12
C SER A 142 15.29 -13.75 -32.01
N ARG A 143 14.77 -13.63 -30.78
CA ARG A 143 13.35 -13.59 -30.44
C ARG A 143 13.05 -12.28 -29.74
N LYS A 144 11.90 -11.69 -30.06
CA LYS A 144 11.39 -10.50 -29.37
C LYS A 144 11.06 -10.82 -27.92
N ILE A 145 11.27 -9.86 -27.04
CA ILE A 145 10.99 -9.98 -25.61
C ILE A 145 9.48 -9.78 -25.38
N PRO A 146 8.76 -10.75 -24.78
CA PRO A 146 7.34 -10.60 -24.51
C PRO A 146 7.10 -9.58 -23.39
N LEU A 147 6.11 -8.70 -23.58
CA LEU A 147 5.71 -7.68 -22.59
C LEU A 147 4.28 -7.89 -22.15
N GLN A 148 4.07 -7.91 -20.83
CA GLN A 148 2.73 -7.93 -20.21
C GLN A 148 2.22 -6.52 -19.91
N SER A 149 3.12 -5.53 -19.84
CA SER A 149 2.74 -4.14 -19.63
C SER A 149 3.74 -3.14 -20.23
N ILE A 150 3.23 -1.96 -20.58
CA ILE A 150 3.99 -0.75 -20.87
C ILE A 150 3.50 0.35 -19.93
N TYR A 151 4.42 1.15 -19.38
CA TYR A 151 4.10 2.25 -18.49
C TYR A 151 4.83 3.51 -18.93
N PHE A 152 4.09 4.57 -19.26
CA PHE A 152 4.63 5.90 -19.47
C PHE A 152 4.53 6.69 -18.17
N GLY A 153 5.67 7.05 -17.58
CA GLY A 153 5.73 7.81 -16.34
C GLY A 153 6.88 8.82 -16.30
N GLY A 154 7.18 9.34 -15.12
CA GLY A 154 8.41 10.08 -14.84
C GLY A 154 8.16 11.54 -14.51
N GLY A 155 7.88 12.37 -15.51
CA GLY A 155 7.32 13.70 -15.31
C GLY A 155 5.81 13.66 -15.39
N THR A 156 5.29 14.30 -16.42
CA THR A 156 3.88 14.34 -16.79
C THR A 156 3.78 13.92 -18.26
N PRO A 157 3.77 12.61 -18.56
CA PRO A 157 3.80 12.09 -19.93
C PRO A 157 2.75 12.66 -20.89
N SER A 158 1.58 13.06 -20.38
CA SER A 158 0.53 13.75 -21.15
C SER A 158 0.96 15.08 -21.79
N LEU A 159 2.07 15.69 -21.34
CA LEU A 159 2.64 16.88 -21.96
C LEU A 159 3.47 16.57 -23.21
N ALA A 160 3.83 15.31 -23.45
CA ALA A 160 4.52 14.94 -24.68
C ALA A 160 3.55 15.00 -25.88
N PRO A 161 4.01 15.43 -27.06
CA PRO A 161 3.22 15.34 -28.27
C PRO A 161 2.76 13.90 -28.53
N ILE A 162 1.50 13.69 -28.91
CA ILE A 162 0.95 12.36 -29.24
C ILE A 162 1.80 11.64 -30.28
N LYS A 163 2.36 12.38 -31.24
CA LYS A 163 3.29 11.85 -32.25
C LYS A 163 4.53 11.22 -31.61
N SER A 164 5.06 11.79 -30.53
CA SER A 164 6.19 11.23 -29.78
C SER A 164 5.82 9.87 -29.17
N ILE A 165 4.67 9.79 -28.50
CA ILE A 165 4.16 8.52 -27.92
C ILE A 165 3.95 7.46 -29.00
N ALA A 166 3.31 7.83 -30.11
CA ALA A 166 3.11 6.93 -31.25
C ALA A 166 4.44 6.39 -31.81
N THR A 167 5.44 7.27 -31.95
CA THR A 167 6.77 6.89 -32.48
C THR A 167 7.52 5.96 -31.52
N ILE A 168 7.42 6.20 -30.21
CA ILE A 168 7.98 5.32 -29.18
C ILE A 168 7.36 3.92 -29.28
N LEU A 169 6.03 3.82 -29.25
CA LEU A 169 5.33 2.52 -29.37
C LEU A 169 5.64 1.81 -30.68
N GLN A 170 5.75 2.57 -31.77
CA GLN A 170 6.11 2.03 -33.07
C GLN A 170 7.48 1.35 -33.03
N CYS A 171 8.49 2.06 -32.52
CA CYS A 171 9.87 1.58 -32.41
C CYS A 171 10.01 0.42 -31.43
N ALA A 172 9.31 0.48 -30.30
CA ALA A 172 9.44 -0.51 -29.24
C ALA A 172 8.79 -1.86 -29.58
N CYS A 173 7.61 -1.85 -30.24
CA CYS A 173 6.76 -3.04 -30.31
C CYS A 173 6.17 -3.36 -31.69
N ARG A 174 6.07 -2.39 -32.63
CA ARG A 174 5.21 -2.54 -33.82
C ARG A 174 5.94 -2.72 -35.14
N THR A 175 7.26 -2.56 -35.18
CA THR A 175 8.07 -2.83 -36.38
C THR A 175 8.63 -4.25 -36.37
N ALA A 176 9.12 -4.73 -37.52
CA ALA A 176 9.72 -6.06 -37.63
C ALA A 176 11.00 -6.20 -36.77
N ASP A 177 11.79 -5.14 -36.71
CA ASP A 177 13.03 -4.99 -35.94
C ASP A 177 12.81 -4.57 -34.47
N ALA A 178 11.55 -4.34 -34.05
CA ALA A 178 11.23 -3.98 -32.69
C ALA A 178 11.71 -5.05 -31.69
N PRO A 179 12.38 -4.66 -30.58
CA PRO A 179 12.93 -5.60 -29.62
C PRO A 179 11.87 -6.33 -28.79
N PHE A 180 10.67 -5.75 -28.68
CA PHE A 180 9.60 -6.28 -27.85
C PHE A 180 8.40 -6.77 -28.67
N VAL A 181 7.66 -7.71 -28.09
CA VAL A 181 6.34 -8.15 -28.56
C VAL A 181 5.34 -7.97 -27.42
N LEU A 182 4.29 -7.21 -27.69
CA LEU A 182 3.26 -6.92 -26.69
C LEU A 182 2.24 -8.06 -26.64
N ASP A 183 1.94 -8.54 -25.43
CA ASP A 183 0.85 -9.49 -25.19
C ASP A 183 -0.49 -8.87 -25.64
N PRO A 184 -1.41 -9.60 -26.30
CA PRO A 184 -2.66 -9.03 -26.80
C PRO A 184 -3.50 -8.34 -25.73
N ASP A 185 -3.42 -8.82 -24.48
CA ASP A 185 -4.13 -8.28 -23.34
C ASP A 185 -3.27 -7.36 -22.46
N ALA A 186 -2.10 -6.91 -22.95
CA ALA A 186 -1.16 -6.13 -22.15
C ALA A 186 -1.78 -4.82 -21.62
N GLU A 187 -1.35 -4.44 -20.41
CA GLU A 187 -1.70 -3.13 -19.84
C GLU A 187 -0.78 -2.05 -20.42
N ILE A 188 -1.33 -1.00 -21.01
CA ILE A 188 -0.58 0.20 -21.39
C ILE A 188 -1.09 1.36 -20.52
N THR A 189 -0.28 1.74 -19.54
CA THR A 189 -0.59 2.81 -18.59
C THR A 189 0.05 4.14 -19.00
N MET A 190 -0.72 5.22 -18.87
CA MET A 190 -0.25 6.59 -19.06
C MET A 190 -0.44 7.41 -17.76
N GLU A 191 0.65 7.92 -17.17
CA GLU A 191 0.57 8.94 -16.13
C GLU A 191 0.13 10.29 -16.70
N MET A 192 -0.79 10.95 -16.01
CA MET A 192 -1.34 12.24 -16.42
C MET A 192 -1.64 13.12 -15.20
N ASP A 193 -1.47 14.43 -15.37
CA ASP A 193 -1.93 15.41 -14.39
C ASP A 193 -3.23 16.06 -14.84
N PRO A 194 -4.17 16.37 -13.93
CA PRO A 194 -5.34 17.17 -14.28
C PRO A 194 -4.95 18.49 -14.97
N GLY A 195 -5.72 18.88 -15.99
CA GLY A 195 -5.47 20.09 -16.76
C GLY A 195 -4.30 20.03 -17.73
N THR A 196 -3.65 18.87 -17.93
CA THR A 196 -2.55 18.69 -18.90
C THR A 196 -2.97 17.98 -20.19
N PHE A 197 -4.24 17.63 -20.32
CA PHE A 197 -4.78 16.96 -21.48
C PHE A 197 -6.19 17.46 -21.82
N ASP A 198 -6.63 17.17 -23.03
CA ASP A 198 -8.01 17.33 -23.49
C ASP A 198 -8.61 16.02 -24.03
N LEU A 199 -9.90 16.06 -24.36
CA LEU A 199 -10.65 14.96 -24.96
C LEU A 199 -10.00 14.35 -26.21
N SER A 200 -9.44 15.19 -27.09
CA SER A 200 -8.84 14.74 -28.34
C SER A 200 -7.54 13.97 -28.10
N GLN A 201 -6.74 14.42 -27.13
CA GLN A 201 -5.54 13.71 -26.71
C GLN A 201 -5.88 12.37 -26.06
N LEU A 202 -6.89 12.31 -25.19
CA LEU A 202 -7.34 11.04 -24.61
C LEU A 202 -7.80 10.04 -25.68
N GLN A 203 -8.58 10.51 -26.67
CA GLN A 203 -9.02 9.67 -27.79
C GLN A 203 -7.82 9.12 -28.58
N ALA A 204 -6.87 9.98 -28.92
CA ALA A 204 -5.68 9.56 -29.65
C ALA A 204 -4.80 8.58 -28.84
N LEU A 205 -4.69 8.76 -27.52
CA LEU A 205 -4.00 7.81 -26.64
C LEU A 205 -4.71 6.45 -26.62
N LYS A 206 -6.03 6.43 -26.54
CA LYS A 206 -6.83 5.20 -26.60
C LYS A 206 -6.64 4.47 -27.94
N GLU A 207 -6.63 5.21 -29.05
CA GLU A 207 -6.34 4.67 -30.39
C GLU A 207 -4.91 4.11 -30.52
N LEU A 208 -3.96 4.70 -29.78
CA LEU A 208 -2.60 4.16 -29.65
C LEU A 208 -2.53 2.94 -28.73
N GLY A 209 -3.64 2.47 -28.15
CA GLY A 209 -3.70 1.27 -27.33
C GLY A 209 -3.50 1.52 -25.83
N VAL A 210 -3.39 2.77 -25.39
CA VAL A 210 -3.46 3.08 -23.95
C VAL A 210 -4.81 2.60 -23.42
N ASN A 211 -4.78 1.80 -22.37
CA ASN A 211 -5.98 1.19 -21.78
C ASN A 211 -6.06 1.37 -20.26
N ARG A 212 -5.11 2.11 -19.67
CA ARG A 212 -5.13 2.54 -18.27
C ARG A 212 -4.57 3.95 -18.10
N ILE A 213 -5.22 4.77 -17.29
CA ILE A 213 -4.72 6.12 -16.91
C ILE A 213 -4.30 6.10 -15.44
N SER A 214 -3.17 6.72 -15.08
CA SER A 214 -2.81 7.06 -13.70
C SER A 214 -2.90 8.56 -13.51
N LEU A 215 -3.88 9.03 -12.73
CA LEU A 215 -4.17 10.44 -12.57
C LEU A 215 -3.57 10.99 -11.27
N GLY A 216 -2.61 11.90 -11.37
CA GLY A 216 -1.97 12.54 -10.22
C GLY A 216 -2.86 13.54 -9.49
N VAL A 217 -3.83 13.09 -8.70
CA VAL A 217 -4.75 13.98 -7.98
C VAL A 217 -4.05 14.68 -6.81
N GLN A 218 -3.32 13.92 -6.01
CA GLN A 218 -2.57 14.26 -4.79
C GLN A 218 -3.43 14.76 -3.62
N SER A 219 -4.29 15.75 -3.86
CA SER A 219 -5.23 16.32 -2.89
C SER A 219 -6.43 16.91 -3.62
N LEU A 220 -7.57 17.03 -2.93
CA LEU A 220 -8.75 17.74 -3.41
C LEU A 220 -8.91 19.15 -2.81
N ASP A 221 -7.92 19.59 -2.03
CA ASP A 221 -7.85 20.91 -1.41
C ASP A 221 -6.85 21.80 -2.16
N ASP A 222 -7.34 22.91 -2.70
CA ASP A 222 -6.56 23.83 -3.53
C ASP A 222 -5.39 24.50 -2.80
N ALA A 223 -5.54 24.78 -1.51
CA ALA A 223 -4.46 25.37 -0.72
C ALA A 223 -3.33 24.35 -0.46
N ILE A 224 -3.68 23.08 -0.26
CA ILE A 224 -2.70 21.98 -0.14
C ILE A 224 -2.01 21.75 -1.49
N LEU A 225 -2.76 21.69 -2.60
CA LEU A 225 -2.21 21.55 -3.95
C LEU A 225 -1.21 22.68 -4.25
N GLU A 226 -1.60 23.92 -3.99
CA GLU A 226 -0.73 25.08 -4.14
C GLU A 226 0.50 25.00 -3.20
N GLY A 227 0.30 24.57 -1.95
CA GLY A 227 1.34 24.29 -0.96
C GLY A 227 2.36 23.25 -1.41
N MET A 228 1.94 22.26 -2.21
CA MET A 228 2.81 21.26 -2.83
C MET A 228 3.44 21.71 -4.15
N GLY A 229 3.05 22.87 -4.69
CA GLY A 229 3.52 23.36 -5.99
C GLY A 229 2.82 22.68 -7.17
N ARG A 230 1.63 22.09 -6.96
CA ARG A 230 0.80 21.55 -8.04
C ARG A 230 0.14 22.70 -8.81
N PHE A 231 0.09 22.56 -10.13
CA PHE A 231 -0.49 23.58 -11.01
C PHE A 231 -2.02 23.49 -11.06
N HIS A 232 -2.56 22.28 -11.05
CA HIS A 232 -4.00 22.04 -11.13
C HIS A 232 -4.73 22.39 -9.84
N ARG A 233 -6.05 22.51 -9.94
CA ARG A 233 -7.00 22.75 -8.85
C ARG A 233 -8.10 21.69 -8.87
N ARG A 234 -8.96 21.68 -7.85
CA ARG A 234 -10.10 20.76 -7.72
C ARG A 234 -11.00 20.78 -8.95
N GLN A 235 -11.20 21.95 -9.57
CA GLN A 235 -11.98 22.07 -10.80
C GLN A 235 -11.37 21.28 -11.97
N ASP A 236 -10.04 21.36 -12.15
CA ASP A 236 -9.33 20.62 -13.20
C ASP A 236 -9.44 19.10 -13.00
N ILE A 237 -9.44 18.65 -11.73
CA ILE A 237 -9.67 17.24 -11.38
C ILE A 237 -11.06 16.79 -11.85
N GLY A 238 -12.10 17.58 -11.56
CA GLY A 238 -13.45 17.28 -12.02
C GLY A 238 -13.56 17.20 -13.54
N GLN A 239 -12.95 18.16 -14.25
CA GLN A 239 -12.91 18.15 -15.72
C GLN A 239 -12.17 16.93 -16.27
N ALA A 240 -11.01 16.60 -15.70
CA ALA A 240 -10.23 15.42 -16.05
C ALA A 240 -11.05 14.12 -15.90
N ILE A 241 -11.77 13.95 -14.78
CA ILE A 241 -12.63 12.80 -14.54
C ILE A 241 -13.77 12.72 -15.57
N CYS A 242 -14.40 13.86 -15.89
CA CYS A 242 -15.45 13.91 -16.90
C CYS A 242 -14.95 13.49 -18.28
N ASP A 243 -13.73 13.90 -18.65
CA ASP A 243 -13.16 13.58 -19.96
C ASP A 243 -12.65 12.13 -20.02
N ILE A 244 -12.07 11.62 -18.93
CA ILE A 244 -11.77 10.19 -18.78
C ILE A 244 -13.05 9.37 -18.89
N ALA A 245 -14.14 9.76 -18.23
CA ALA A 245 -15.42 9.05 -18.32
C ALA A 245 -15.93 8.95 -19.77
N LYS A 246 -15.82 10.03 -20.56
CA LYS A 246 -16.27 10.03 -21.96
C LYS A 246 -15.44 9.12 -22.87
N VAL A 247 -14.14 8.98 -22.60
CA VAL A 247 -13.22 8.25 -23.50
C VAL A 247 -12.96 6.82 -23.01
N PHE A 248 -12.74 6.64 -21.72
CA PHE A 248 -12.38 5.37 -21.07
C PHE A 248 -13.52 4.75 -20.26
N GLY A 249 -14.64 5.47 -20.06
CA GLY A 249 -15.85 4.90 -19.47
C GLY A 249 -16.46 3.80 -20.34
N GLY A 250 -16.91 2.72 -19.71
CA GLY A 250 -17.66 1.63 -20.34
C GLY A 250 -19.18 1.76 -20.13
N THR A 251 -19.94 0.69 -20.42
CA THR A 251 -21.39 0.59 -20.13
C THR A 251 -21.72 0.39 -18.65
N GLY A 252 -20.76 0.60 -17.75
CA GLY A 252 -20.91 0.47 -16.30
C GLY A 252 -20.11 1.55 -15.56
N ASP A 253 -20.21 1.54 -14.23
CA ASP A 253 -19.79 2.67 -13.37
C ASP A 253 -18.27 2.80 -13.12
N VAL A 254 -17.44 1.99 -13.79
CA VAL A 254 -16.00 1.86 -13.52
C VAL A 254 -15.18 1.91 -14.81
N ALA A 255 -14.24 2.84 -14.89
CA ALA A 255 -13.22 2.90 -15.95
C ALA A 255 -11.88 2.38 -15.41
N ASN A 256 -11.01 1.92 -16.32
CA ASN A 256 -9.67 1.47 -15.94
C ASN A 256 -8.72 2.67 -15.72
N TYR A 257 -8.87 3.35 -14.58
CA TYR A 257 -7.98 4.44 -14.19
C TYR A 257 -7.74 4.48 -12.69
N SER A 258 -6.51 4.83 -12.33
CA SER A 258 -6.11 5.13 -10.96
C SER A 258 -6.14 6.61 -10.66
N ILE A 259 -6.30 6.91 -9.38
CA ILE A 259 -5.91 8.19 -8.80
C ILE A 259 -4.76 7.99 -7.83
N ASP A 260 -3.83 8.93 -7.82
CA ASP A 260 -2.74 8.98 -6.85
C ASP A 260 -3.04 10.08 -5.84
N LEU A 261 -2.97 9.75 -4.55
CA LEU A 261 -3.17 10.65 -3.42
C LEU A 261 -1.91 10.68 -2.56
N ILE A 262 -1.68 11.81 -1.87
CA ILE A 262 -0.58 11.96 -0.92
C ILE A 262 -1.14 12.22 0.48
N SER A 263 -0.93 11.29 1.40
CA SER A 263 -1.12 11.48 2.85
C SER A 263 0.07 12.21 3.46
N GLY A 264 -0.11 12.77 4.67
CA GLY A 264 0.98 13.46 5.36
C GLY A 264 1.41 14.80 4.73
N ALA A 265 0.66 15.33 3.75
CA ALA A 265 0.99 16.59 3.11
C ALA A 265 0.88 17.81 4.07
N PRO A 266 1.72 18.86 3.91
CA PRO A 266 1.60 20.09 4.69
C PRO A 266 0.19 20.69 4.64
N GLY A 267 -0.41 20.93 5.81
CA GLY A 267 -1.75 21.48 5.95
C GLY A 267 -2.90 20.48 5.75
N LEU A 268 -2.60 19.19 5.50
CA LEU A 268 -3.60 18.13 5.47
C LEU A 268 -4.02 17.76 6.89
N THR A 269 -5.27 18.04 7.24
CA THR A 269 -5.85 17.64 8.53
C THR A 269 -6.57 16.29 8.40
N LEU A 270 -6.81 15.63 9.54
CA LEU A 270 -7.58 14.38 9.56
C LEU A 270 -8.99 14.55 8.95
N ALA A 271 -9.64 15.69 9.20
CA ALA A 271 -10.96 15.98 8.62
C ALA A 271 -10.89 16.08 7.09
N LYS A 272 -9.95 16.86 6.55
CA LYS A 272 -9.75 16.96 5.09
C LYS A 272 -9.39 15.62 4.45
N TRP A 273 -8.66 14.77 5.17
CA TRP A 273 -8.33 13.42 4.70
C TRP A 273 -9.57 12.53 4.60
N VAL A 274 -10.42 12.53 5.63
CA VAL A 274 -11.71 11.82 5.62
C VAL A 274 -12.59 12.31 4.47
N ASP A 275 -12.73 13.62 4.31
CA ASP A 275 -13.54 14.22 3.24
C ASP A 275 -13.00 13.84 1.85
N THR A 276 -11.67 13.82 1.69
CA THR A 276 -11.02 13.38 0.45
C THR A 276 -11.40 11.95 0.10
N LEU A 277 -11.29 11.01 1.04
CA LEU A 277 -11.62 9.61 0.82
C LEU A 277 -13.12 9.39 0.54
N GLN A 278 -13.99 10.17 1.17
CA GLN A 278 -15.42 10.16 0.89
C GLN A 278 -15.72 10.65 -0.52
N GLU A 279 -15.11 11.75 -0.95
CA GLU A 279 -15.31 12.30 -2.29
C GLU A 279 -14.83 11.34 -3.38
N VAL A 280 -13.62 10.78 -3.27
CA VAL A 280 -13.07 9.89 -4.31
C VAL A 280 -13.82 8.56 -4.46
N THR A 281 -14.53 8.12 -3.42
CA THR A 281 -15.26 6.85 -3.44
C THR A 281 -16.76 6.99 -3.73
N CYS A 282 -17.38 8.10 -3.33
CA CYS A 282 -18.83 8.29 -3.47
C CYS A 282 -19.29 9.74 -3.66
N GLY A 283 -18.38 10.70 -3.85
CA GLY A 283 -18.74 12.10 -4.06
C GLY A 283 -19.16 12.41 -5.50
N ASP A 284 -19.80 13.58 -5.66
CA ASP A 284 -20.32 14.07 -6.94
C ASP A 284 -19.19 14.31 -7.96
N LEU A 285 -17.99 14.69 -7.50
CA LEU A 285 -16.84 14.93 -8.37
C LEU A 285 -16.42 13.67 -9.14
N PHE A 286 -16.61 12.50 -8.52
CA PHE A 286 -16.28 11.18 -9.08
C PHE A 286 -17.53 10.38 -9.48
N ALA A 287 -18.71 10.99 -9.44
CA ALA A 287 -19.94 10.36 -9.91
C ALA A 287 -19.93 10.02 -11.42
N PRO A 288 -19.31 10.80 -12.33
CA PRO A 288 -19.29 10.45 -13.76
C PRO A 288 -18.63 9.10 -14.04
N VAL A 289 -17.58 8.77 -13.29
CA VAL A 289 -16.91 7.47 -13.33
C VAL A 289 -16.08 7.31 -12.06
N ARG A 290 -16.13 6.14 -11.40
CA ARG A 290 -15.33 5.87 -10.21
C ARG A 290 -13.95 5.30 -10.58
N PRO A 291 -12.90 5.64 -9.81
CA PRO A 291 -11.60 5.01 -10.01
C PRO A 291 -11.67 3.55 -9.60
N ASN A 292 -11.06 2.68 -10.41
CA ASN A 292 -10.94 1.25 -10.08
C ASN A 292 -9.70 0.97 -9.22
N HIS A 293 -8.85 1.98 -9.03
CA HIS A 293 -7.59 1.86 -8.33
C HIS A 293 -7.24 3.18 -7.65
N ILE A 294 -6.72 3.11 -6.42
CA ILE A 294 -6.31 4.27 -5.64
C ILE A 294 -4.93 3.98 -5.09
N SER A 295 -3.94 4.81 -5.43
CA SER A 295 -2.63 4.81 -4.77
C SER A 295 -2.62 5.89 -3.69
N ILE A 296 -2.13 5.57 -2.50
CA ILE A 296 -1.95 6.50 -1.38
C ILE A 296 -0.49 6.42 -0.95
N TYR A 297 0.24 7.48 -1.21
CA TYR A 297 1.64 7.62 -0.82
C TYR A 297 1.74 8.48 0.43
N ASP A 298 2.48 8.02 1.43
CA ASP A 298 2.91 8.88 2.52
C ASP A 298 3.98 9.85 2.02
N LEU A 299 3.80 11.15 2.27
CA LEU A 299 4.77 12.16 1.88
C LEU A 299 6.13 11.87 2.52
N GLN A 300 7.14 11.60 1.69
CA GLN A 300 8.54 11.50 2.08
C GLN A 300 9.26 12.81 1.77
N ILE A 301 10.09 13.27 2.71
CA ILE A 301 10.89 14.50 2.54
C ILE A 301 12.25 14.09 1.97
N GLU A 302 12.35 14.13 0.65
CA GLU A 302 13.56 13.73 -0.07
C GLU A 302 14.65 14.82 -0.04
N VAL A 303 15.89 14.40 0.16
CA VAL A 303 17.07 15.28 0.24
C VAL A 303 17.19 16.12 -1.04
N GLY A 304 17.46 17.42 -0.88
CA GLY A 304 17.66 18.32 -2.02
C GLY A 304 16.37 18.90 -2.62
N THR A 305 15.19 18.41 -2.20
CA THR A 305 13.90 18.98 -2.61
C THR A 305 13.64 20.34 -1.98
N VAL A 306 12.59 21.04 -2.44
CA VAL A 306 12.15 22.28 -1.79
C VAL A 306 11.62 21.97 -0.39
N PHE A 307 10.96 20.84 -0.21
CA PHE A 307 10.49 20.39 1.10
C PHE A 307 11.64 20.02 2.05
N ASP A 308 12.74 19.42 1.60
CA ASP A 308 13.95 19.26 2.44
C ASP A 308 14.47 20.61 2.96
N LYS A 309 14.47 21.65 2.11
CA LYS A 309 14.90 22.99 2.55
C LYS A 309 13.96 23.63 3.58
N ILE A 310 12.68 23.24 3.61
CA ILE A 310 11.67 23.83 4.49
C ILE A 310 11.49 23.00 5.77
N TYR A 311 11.48 21.67 5.65
CA TYR A 311 11.13 20.73 6.71
C TYR A 311 12.23 19.72 7.06
N GLY A 312 13.33 19.67 6.30
CA GLY A 312 14.43 18.74 6.53
C GLY A 312 15.14 19.01 7.86
N ASN A 313 15.60 17.93 8.50
CA ASN A 313 16.39 17.96 9.73
C ASN A 313 17.85 18.38 9.43
N ARG A 314 18.07 19.57 8.87
CA ARG A 314 19.44 20.10 8.79
C ARG A 314 19.86 20.46 10.21
N GLN A 315 20.88 19.76 10.72
CA GLN A 315 21.60 20.20 11.91
C GLN A 315 21.95 21.68 11.70
N ASP A 316 21.46 22.49 12.62
CA ASP A 316 21.79 23.90 12.76
C ASP A 316 23.32 23.99 12.82
N ASP A 317 23.96 24.37 11.71
CA ASP A 317 25.43 24.47 11.58
C ASP A 317 26.00 25.66 12.35
N GLY A 318 25.21 26.24 13.27
CA GLY A 318 25.56 27.38 14.10
C GLY A 318 25.82 28.67 13.33
N ASN A 319 25.71 28.65 11.99
CA ASN A 319 26.10 29.76 11.13
C ASN A 319 25.05 30.14 10.09
N SER A 320 23.92 29.44 10.05
CA SER A 320 22.80 29.80 9.20
C SER A 320 21.51 29.90 10.01
N SER A 321 21.25 31.10 10.56
CA SER A 321 19.92 31.45 11.05
C SER A 321 18.87 31.05 9.99
N PRO A 322 17.80 30.31 10.34
CA PRO A 322 16.82 29.86 9.36
C PRO A 322 16.22 31.09 8.65
N LYS A 323 16.64 31.30 7.40
CA LYS A 323 16.17 32.40 6.56
C LYS A 323 14.76 32.09 6.07
N ARG A 324 13.76 32.40 6.92
CA ARG A 324 12.37 32.82 6.63
C ARG A 324 11.50 31.83 5.84
N LYS A 325 10.20 31.68 6.10
CA LYS A 325 9.15 32.63 6.53
C LYS A 325 7.95 31.77 7.00
N VAL A 326 7.15 32.15 8.01
CA VAL A 326 6.20 31.31 8.83
C VAL A 326 4.72 31.78 8.69
N ASP A 327 3.73 30.86 8.66
CA ASP A 327 2.28 31.11 8.61
C ASP A 327 1.79 31.89 9.85
N GLU A 328 0.52 32.25 10.08
CA GLU A 328 -0.53 32.85 9.24
C GLU A 328 -0.18 34.31 8.84
N LYS A 329 1.09 34.70 9.11
CA LYS A 329 1.78 35.95 8.76
C LYS A 329 2.86 35.72 7.68
N GLY A 330 2.69 34.66 6.87
CA GLY A 330 3.45 34.35 5.65
C GLY A 330 4.48 33.22 5.73
N GLY A 331 4.06 31.95 5.81
CA GLY A 331 4.98 30.80 5.75
C GLY A 331 4.38 29.40 5.75
N PRO A 332 5.21 28.33 5.91
CA PRO A 332 4.85 27.00 5.45
C PRO A 332 3.79 26.38 6.34
N LEU A 333 2.87 25.68 5.68
CA LEU A 333 1.86 24.87 6.35
C LEU A 333 2.54 23.78 7.19
N ARG A 334 1.98 23.48 8.35
CA ARG A 334 2.48 22.43 9.25
C ARG A 334 2.39 21.03 8.61
N LEU A 335 3.43 20.23 8.78
CA LEU A 335 3.38 18.79 8.53
C LEU A 335 2.53 18.07 9.60
N PRO A 336 1.69 17.08 9.23
CA PRO A 336 1.05 16.20 10.18
C PRO A 336 2.08 15.46 11.05
N THR A 337 1.71 15.16 12.29
CA THR A 337 2.51 14.33 13.21
C THR A 337 2.56 12.88 12.76
N GLU A 338 3.52 12.11 13.27
CA GLU A 338 3.59 10.66 13.06
C GLU A 338 2.29 9.95 13.50
N GLU A 339 1.71 10.35 14.63
CA GLU A 339 0.42 9.82 15.08
C GLU A 339 -0.75 10.16 14.12
N GLU A 340 -0.76 11.36 13.54
CA GLU A 340 -1.74 11.74 12.53
C GLU A 340 -1.55 10.96 11.21
N CYS A 341 -0.31 10.81 10.73
CA CYS A 341 -0.01 9.99 9.55
C CYS A 341 -0.41 8.53 9.75
N ALA A 342 -0.08 7.94 10.90
CA ALA A 342 -0.49 6.59 11.26
C ALA A 342 -2.02 6.44 11.30
N PHE A 343 -2.74 7.45 11.80
CA PHE A 343 -4.20 7.47 11.74
C PHE A 343 -4.69 7.54 10.29
N MET A 344 -4.15 8.44 9.46
CA MET A 344 -4.53 8.58 8.05
C MET A 344 -4.38 7.27 7.29
N TYR A 345 -3.25 6.58 7.47
CA TYR A 345 -2.97 5.26 6.88
C TYR A 345 -4.01 4.21 7.29
N LYS A 346 -4.21 4.04 8.61
CA LYS A 346 -5.16 3.05 9.14
C LYS A 346 -6.60 3.36 8.76
N TYR A 347 -6.98 4.63 8.75
CA TYR A 347 -8.31 5.06 8.34
C TYR A 347 -8.54 4.77 6.86
N ALA A 348 -7.59 5.13 5.98
CA ALA A 348 -7.68 4.85 4.56
C ALA A 348 -7.84 3.36 4.28
N ALA A 349 -7.00 2.53 4.89
CA ALA A 349 -7.05 1.08 4.73
C ALA A 349 -8.42 0.49 5.15
N GLY A 350 -8.91 0.85 6.34
CA GLY A 350 -10.20 0.38 6.83
C GLY A 350 -11.39 0.90 6.00
N TYR A 351 -11.36 2.18 5.64
CA TYR A 351 -12.43 2.83 4.88
C TYR A 351 -12.53 2.30 3.45
N LEU A 352 -11.41 2.23 2.73
CA LEU A 352 -11.38 1.73 1.35
C LEU A 352 -11.76 0.24 1.28
N ARG A 353 -11.34 -0.57 2.25
CA ARG A 353 -11.80 -1.97 2.36
C ARG A 353 -13.30 -2.07 2.55
N ALA A 354 -13.90 -1.21 3.39
CA ALA A 354 -15.36 -1.13 3.53
C ALA A 354 -16.06 -0.65 2.24
N LYS A 355 -15.34 -0.01 1.32
CA LYS A 355 -15.79 0.37 -0.03
C LYS A 355 -15.42 -0.66 -1.10
N SER A 356 -15.09 -1.90 -0.71
CA SER A 356 -14.72 -3.00 -1.61
C SER A 356 -13.44 -2.73 -2.41
N PHE A 357 -12.46 -2.05 -1.82
CA PHE A 357 -11.11 -2.02 -2.36
C PHE A 357 -10.19 -2.98 -1.59
N GLU A 358 -9.49 -3.83 -2.31
CA GLU A 358 -8.42 -4.68 -1.80
C GLU A 358 -7.14 -3.85 -1.61
N HIS A 359 -6.63 -3.76 -0.38
CA HIS A 359 -5.30 -3.21 -0.08
C HIS A 359 -4.24 -4.24 -0.45
N TYR A 360 -3.74 -4.20 -1.68
CA TYR A 360 -2.98 -5.32 -2.23
C TYR A 360 -1.46 -5.17 -2.08
N GLU A 361 -0.96 -3.95 -1.94
CA GLU A 361 0.42 -3.60 -1.58
C GLU A 361 0.42 -2.32 -0.74
N VAL A 362 1.52 -2.06 -0.04
CA VAL A 362 1.71 -1.00 0.98
C VAL A 362 1.06 0.36 0.69
N SER A 363 0.97 0.75 -0.59
CA SER A 363 0.46 2.04 -1.06
C SER A 363 -0.70 1.94 -2.04
N SER A 364 -1.18 0.75 -2.43
CA SER A 364 -2.23 0.64 -3.47
C SER A 364 -3.42 -0.21 -3.09
N TYR A 365 -4.56 0.28 -3.58
CA TYR A 365 -5.89 -0.26 -3.38
C TYR A 365 -6.53 -0.51 -4.74
N ALA A 366 -7.05 -1.72 -4.97
CA ALA A 366 -7.74 -2.08 -6.20
C ALA A 366 -9.20 -2.43 -5.91
N TYR A 367 -10.13 -1.91 -6.70
CA TYR A 367 -11.53 -2.25 -6.56
C TYR A 367 -11.72 -3.76 -6.74
N ALA A 368 -12.46 -4.38 -5.83
CA ALA A 368 -12.71 -5.80 -5.75
C ALA A 368 -14.16 -6.00 -5.29
N PRO A 369 -15.16 -5.86 -6.19
CA PRO A 369 -16.59 -5.84 -5.85
C PRO A 369 -17.11 -7.15 -5.26
N THR A 370 -16.33 -8.22 -5.36
CA THR A 370 -16.64 -9.51 -4.77
C THR A 370 -15.64 -9.79 -3.65
N ASN A 371 -16.13 -9.95 -2.42
CA ASN A 371 -15.42 -10.62 -1.32
C ASN A 371 -15.21 -12.10 -1.70
N ILE A 372 -14.50 -12.38 -2.78
CA ILE A 372 -13.96 -13.72 -3.02
C ILE A 372 -12.86 -13.84 -1.98
N ASN A 373 -13.20 -14.47 -0.85
CA ASN A 373 -12.20 -15.22 -0.12
C ASN A 373 -11.49 -16.07 -1.18
N ARG A 374 -10.25 -15.70 -1.54
CA ARG A 374 -9.41 -16.44 -2.50
C ARG A 374 -9.26 -17.94 -2.16
N LYS A 375 -9.77 -18.37 -1.00
CA LYS A 375 -9.86 -19.76 -0.55
C LYS A 375 -10.86 -20.62 -1.35
N ASP A 376 -11.88 -20.05 -2.01
CA ASP A 376 -12.95 -20.84 -2.65
C ASP A 376 -13.00 -20.73 -4.18
N ALA A 377 -11.92 -20.30 -4.85
CA ALA A 377 -11.84 -20.25 -6.32
C ALA A 377 -11.67 -21.66 -6.92
N SER A 378 -12.71 -22.49 -6.81
CA SER A 378 -12.88 -23.73 -7.56
C SER A 378 -13.74 -23.54 -8.82
N ASP A 379 -14.31 -22.34 -9.01
CA ASP A 379 -15.10 -22.00 -10.19
C ASP A 379 -14.33 -21.05 -11.12
N ASN A 380 -14.24 -21.44 -12.38
CA ASN A 380 -13.22 -21.07 -13.35
C ASN A 380 -13.48 -19.69 -14.01
N GLN A 381 -14.00 -18.74 -13.24
CA GLN A 381 -14.31 -17.38 -13.70
C GLN A 381 -13.66 -16.36 -12.77
N ILE A 382 -12.31 -16.36 -12.77
CA ILE A 382 -11.50 -15.33 -12.12
C ILE A 382 -11.83 -14.00 -12.81
N LYS A 383 -12.58 -13.13 -12.13
CA LYS A 383 -12.77 -11.75 -12.60
C LYS A 383 -11.39 -11.05 -12.68
N PRO A 384 -11.15 -10.22 -13.70
CA PRO A 384 -9.90 -9.46 -13.79
C PRO A 384 -9.69 -8.63 -12.52
N SER A 385 -8.51 -8.76 -11.94
CA SER A 385 -8.09 -7.90 -10.84
C SER A 385 -7.82 -6.49 -11.36
N TRP A 386 -8.31 -5.46 -10.68
CA TRP A 386 -8.00 -4.06 -10.99
C TRP A 386 -6.65 -3.59 -10.41
N ARG A 387 -5.86 -4.52 -9.85
CA ARG A 387 -4.47 -4.26 -9.48
C ARG A 387 -3.68 -3.87 -10.74
N SER A 388 -2.84 -2.84 -10.63
CA SER A 388 -1.92 -2.45 -11.72
C SER A 388 -1.05 -3.65 -12.12
N ARG A 389 -1.12 -4.08 -13.38
CA ARG A 389 -0.29 -5.19 -13.88
C ARG A 389 1.17 -4.77 -13.88
N HIS A 390 1.46 -3.54 -14.32
CA HIS A 390 2.84 -3.05 -14.35
C HIS A 390 3.46 -2.95 -12.96
N ASN A 391 2.73 -2.44 -11.96
CA ASN A 391 3.28 -2.31 -10.60
C ASN A 391 3.56 -3.69 -9.99
N GLN A 392 2.71 -4.69 -10.25
CA GLN A 392 2.89 -6.05 -9.73
C GLN A 392 4.18 -6.70 -10.20
N ILE A 393 4.70 -6.33 -11.38
CA ILE A 393 5.99 -6.84 -11.88
C ILE A 393 7.12 -6.47 -10.93
N TYR A 394 7.12 -5.26 -10.34
CA TYR A 394 8.14 -4.85 -9.38
C TYR A 394 8.10 -5.65 -8.07
N TRP A 395 6.95 -6.22 -7.75
CA TRP A 395 6.70 -6.98 -6.51
C TRP A 395 6.76 -8.50 -6.70
N ASP A 396 6.96 -8.98 -7.92
CA ASP A 396 6.98 -10.42 -8.25
C ASP A 396 8.35 -11.04 -7.91
N TYR A 397 8.38 -12.35 -7.65
CA TYR A 397 9.61 -13.08 -7.30
C TYR A 397 10.66 -13.01 -8.41
N GLU A 398 10.19 -13.14 -9.64
CA GLU A 398 11.01 -13.17 -10.84
C GLU A 398 10.68 -12.03 -11.78
N GLY A 399 10.03 -10.97 -11.30
CA GLY A 399 9.66 -9.83 -12.15
C GLY A 399 10.87 -9.18 -12.80
N SER A 400 10.77 -8.92 -14.10
CA SER A 400 11.81 -8.25 -14.89
C SER A 400 11.23 -7.01 -15.55
N TRP A 401 11.99 -5.93 -15.60
CA TRP A 401 11.53 -4.73 -16.30
C TRP A 401 12.66 -4.02 -17.04
N TYR A 402 12.32 -3.66 -18.27
CA TYR A 402 13.09 -2.70 -19.03
C TYR A 402 12.56 -1.33 -18.68
N ALA A 403 13.43 -0.41 -18.31
CA ALA A 403 13.09 0.99 -18.14
C ALA A 403 13.95 1.79 -19.10
N MET A 404 13.45 2.81 -19.78
CA MET A 404 14.22 3.58 -20.76
C MET A 404 13.94 5.07 -20.61
N GLY A 405 14.90 5.89 -21.02
CA GLY A 405 14.85 7.33 -20.83
C GLY A 405 15.64 7.81 -19.62
N LEU A 406 15.86 9.12 -19.61
CA LEU A 406 16.48 9.85 -18.52
C LEU A 406 16.00 9.42 -17.13
N GLY A 407 16.95 9.11 -16.24
CA GLY A 407 16.69 8.71 -14.85
C GLY A 407 15.99 7.37 -14.66
N ALA A 408 15.70 6.61 -15.71
CA ALA A 408 15.08 5.30 -15.63
C ALA A 408 16.07 4.24 -15.09
N THR A 409 15.54 3.21 -14.42
CA THR A 409 16.35 2.08 -13.93
C THR A 409 15.73 0.76 -14.35
N SER A 410 16.42 0.00 -15.20
CA SER A 410 15.99 -1.36 -15.57
C SER A 410 16.40 -2.33 -14.48
N PHE A 411 15.65 -3.42 -14.37
CA PHE A 411 16.07 -4.63 -13.66
C PHE A 411 15.85 -5.82 -14.58
N VAL A 412 16.93 -6.32 -15.17
CA VAL A 412 16.88 -7.39 -16.17
C VAL A 412 17.97 -8.40 -15.80
N ASN A 413 17.65 -9.69 -15.83
CA ASN A 413 18.58 -10.75 -15.43
C ASN A 413 19.22 -10.49 -14.06
N ARG A 414 18.43 -10.01 -13.09
CA ARG A 414 18.87 -9.63 -11.74
C ARG A 414 19.92 -8.51 -11.68
N ASN A 415 20.07 -7.73 -12.74
CA ASN A 415 21.00 -6.60 -12.78
C ASN A 415 20.23 -5.29 -12.87
N LEU A 416 20.60 -4.33 -12.01
CA LEU A 416 20.10 -2.96 -12.08
C LEU A 416 20.93 -2.13 -13.06
N VAL A 417 20.26 -1.45 -13.98
CA VAL A 417 20.90 -0.55 -14.95
C VAL A 417 20.23 0.82 -14.88
N ALA A 418 20.88 1.75 -14.18
CA ALA A 418 20.40 3.12 -13.99
C ALA A 418 20.87 4.05 -15.12
N ARG A 419 20.01 4.96 -15.56
CA ARG A 419 20.32 5.99 -16.57
C ARG A 419 20.68 7.30 -15.88
N PRO A 420 21.50 8.16 -16.51
CA PRO A 420 21.77 9.48 -15.99
C PRO A 420 20.49 10.29 -15.75
N ARG A 421 20.46 11.06 -14.67
CA ARG A 421 19.27 11.82 -14.22
C ARG A 421 19.13 13.21 -14.84
N THR A 422 20.12 13.69 -15.61
CA THR A 422 20.07 14.99 -16.29
C THR A 422 19.99 14.82 -17.80
N MET A 423 19.33 15.78 -18.48
CA MET A 423 19.09 15.71 -19.93
C MET A 423 20.40 15.65 -20.70
N SER A 424 21.38 16.48 -20.32
CA SER A 424 22.68 16.50 -20.99
C SER A 424 23.40 15.16 -20.85
N ASP A 425 23.48 14.64 -19.62
CA ASP A 425 24.22 13.41 -19.34
C ASP A 425 23.56 12.20 -19.99
N TYR A 426 22.22 12.16 -20.04
CA TYR A 426 21.49 11.08 -20.70
C TYR A 426 21.74 11.08 -22.21
N LEU A 427 21.70 12.24 -22.87
CA LEU A 427 21.96 12.34 -24.30
C LEU A 427 23.40 11.89 -24.65
N GLU A 428 24.38 12.34 -23.87
CA GLU A 428 25.78 11.93 -24.04
C GLU A 428 25.98 10.43 -23.75
N TRP A 429 25.29 9.89 -22.75
CA TRP A 429 25.33 8.47 -22.42
C TRP A 429 24.80 7.63 -23.58
N VAL A 430 23.61 7.95 -24.13
CA VAL A 430 23.04 7.22 -25.27
C VAL A 430 23.99 7.24 -26.47
N GLU A 431 24.61 8.39 -26.77
CA GLU A 431 25.57 8.52 -27.88
C GLU A 431 26.79 7.61 -27.68
N LYS A 432 27.31 7.52 -26.44
CA LYS A 432 28.42 6.61 -26.10
C LYS A 432 28.03 5.13 -26.19
N GLU A 433 26.85 4.77 -25.69
CA GLU A 433 26.32 3.40 -25.81
C GLU A 433 26.15 3.02 -27.30
N THR A 434 25.56 3.91 -28.13
CA THR A 434 25.39 3.64 -29.57
C THR A 434 26.71 3.40 -30.30
N ASN A 435 27.79 4.02 -29.83
CA ASN A 435 29.13 3.90 -30.40
C ASN A 435 29.93 2.73 -29.81
N GLY A 436 29.32 1.90 -28.96
CA GLY A 436 29.97 0.74 -28.33
C GLY A 436 31.04 1.10 -27.30
N ALA A 437 31.05 2.34 -26.80
CA ALA A 437 32.09 2.85 -25.90
C ALA A 437 31.87 2.46 -24.43
N ASN A 438 30.68 1.97 -24.09
CA ASN A 438 30.34 1.51 -22.75
C ASN A 438 29.88 0.06 -22.81
N VAL A 439 30.67 -0.84 -22.23
CA VAL A 439 30.17 -2.15 -21.82
C VAL A 439 29.54 -1.89 -20.45
N VAL A 440 28.22 -1.97 -20.36
CA VAL A 440 27.52 -1.99 -19.06
C VAL A 440 28.18 -3.08 -18.23
N LYS A 441 28.91 -2.68 -17.18
CA LYS A 441 29.46 -3.63 -16.22
C LYS A 441 28.26 -4.28 -15.54
N SER A 442 28.09 -5.59 -15.71
CA SER A 442 27.28 -6.37 -14.78
C SER A 442 27.89 -6.15 -13.40
N ASN A 443 27.12 -5.61 -12.47
CA ASN A 443 27.53 -5.73 -11.08
C ASN A 443 27.53 -7.21 -10.74
N ASP A 444 28.53 -7.66 -9.97
CA ASP A 444 28.61 -9.03 -9.49
C ASP A 444 27.27 -9.44 -8.88
N ALA A 445 26.94 -10.74 -8.97
CA ALA A 445 25.64 -11.27 -8.57
C ALA A 445 25.26 -10.84 -7.14
N ASP A 446 24.54 -9.71 -7.04
CA ASP A 446 24.05 -9.17 -5.79
C ASP A 446 23.11 -10.20 -5.16
N ASP A 447 23.24 -10.42 -3.86
CA ASP A 447 22.28 -11.22 -3.12
C ASP A 447 20.92 -10.53 -3.22
N PHE A 448 20.02 -11.10 -4.03
CA PHE A 448 18.68 -10.56 -4.28
C PHE A 448 17.72 -10.78 -3.11
N LEU A 449 18.13 -11.54 -2.09
CA LEU A 449 17.28 -11.88 -0.96
C LEU A 449 16.74 -10.66 -0.18
N PRO A 450 17.54 -9.62 0.18
CA PRO A 450 17.02 -8.45 0.87
C PRO A 450 15.92 -7.74 0.07
N ASP A 451 16.16 -7.51 -1.23
CA ASP A 451 15.21 -6.90 -2.15
C ASP A 451 13.91 -7.70 -2.24
N LEU A 452 14.03 -9.02 -2.39
CA LEU A 452 12.89 -9.92 -2.46
C LEU A 452 12.04 -9.85 -1.19
N LEU A 453 12.68 -9.95 -0.02
CA LEU A 453 12.00 -9.90 1.28
C LEU A 453 11.25 -8.58 1.45
N LEU A 454 11.91 -7.46 1.10
CA LEU A 454 11.33 -6.13 1.17
C LEU A 454 10.13 -5.97 0.23
N LYS A 455 10.22 -6.52 -0.99
CA LYS A 455 9.14 -6.49 -1.98
C LYS A 455 7.96 -7.36 -1.55
N ARG A 456 8.18 -8.66 -1.30
CA ARG A 456 7.10 -9.63 -1.07
C ARG A 456 6.32 -9.38 0.21
N LEU A 457 6.99 -9.00 1.30
CA LEU A 457 6.34 -8.76 2.59
C LEU A 457 5.47 -7.50 2.59
N ARG A 458 5.70 -6.55 1.68
CA ARG A 458 4.88 -5.35 1.48
C ARG A 458 3.67 -5.57 0.55
N THR A 459 3.38 -6.82 0.21
CA THR A 459 2.18 -7.20 -0.54
C THR A 459 1.23 -8.05 0.32
N SER A 460 -0.06 -7.97 0.02
CA SER A 460 -1.10 -8.82 0.62
C SER A 460 -0.93 -10.31 0.26
N ASP A 461 -0.22 -10.58 -0.84
CA ASP A 461 0.06 -11.93 -1.30
C ASP A 461 1.09 -12.62 -0.39
N GLY A 462 2.04 -11.85 0.14
CA GLY A 462 3.04 -12.29 1.12
C GLY A 462 4.24 -13.05 0.54
N LEU A 463 5.08 -13.55 1.43
CA LEU A 463 6.29 -14.32 1.13
C LEU A 463 6.01 -15.82 1.26
N ASP A 464 6.14 -16.54 0.15
CA ASP A 464 6.00 -17.98 0.06
C ASP A 464 7.30 -18.63 0.55
N LEU A 465 7.23 -19.27 1.72
CA LEU A 465 8.40 -19.85 2.35
C LEU A 465 8.84 -21.14 1.64
N GLY A 466 7.95 -21.83 0.91
CA GLY A 466 8.32 -22.98 0.09
C GLY A 466 9.15 -22.56 -1.12
N TRP A 467 8.80 -21.43 -1.75
CA TRP A 467 9.63 -20.84 -2.81
C TRP A 467 10.99 -20.39 -2.24
N VAL A 468 11.00 -19.72 -1.08
CA VAL A 468 12.25 -19.29 -0.43
C VAL A 468 13.14 -20.48 -0.08
N GLU A 469 12.57 -21.57 0.46
CA GLU A 469 13.31 -22.80 0.76
C GLU A 469 13.97 -23.39 -0.48
N GLN A 470 13.25 -23.44 -1.60
CA GLN A 470 13.77 -23.98 -2.86
C GLN A 470 14.93 -23.16 -3.44
N GLN A 471 14.90 -21.83 -3.27
CA GLN A 471 15.89 -20.93 -3.86
C GLN A 471 17.08 -20.63 -2.94
N TYR A 472 16.84 -20.55 -1.62
CA TYR A 472 17.81 -20.08 -0.64
C TYR A 472 18.07 -21.06 0.51
N GLY A 473 17.32 -22.16 0.60
CA GLY A 473 17.48 -23.20 1.62
C GLY A 473 16.69 -22.96 2.92
N ASP A 474 16.55 -24.02 3.69
CA ASP A 474 15.76 -24.06 4.94
C ASP A 474 16.31 -23.16 6.06
N ASP A 475 17.64 -22.94 6.11
CA ASP A 475 18.24 -22.04 7.10
C ASP A 475 17.76 -20.58 6.93
N VAL A 476 17.54 -20.13 5.69
CA VAL A 476 16.96 -18.81 5.42
C VAL A 476 15.51 -18.75 5.86
N VAL A 477 14.71 -19.79 5.61
CA VAL A 477 13.32 -19.87 6.08
C VAL A 477 13.24 -19.79 7.60
N LYS A 478 14.11 -20.52 8.32
CA LYS A 478 14.21 -20.44 9.78
C LYS A 478 14.57 -19.04 10.27
N GLY A 479 15.53 -18.38 9.61
CA GLY A 479 15.92 -17.00 9.92
C GLY A 479 14.77 -16.01 9.70
N VAL A 480 14.05 -16.12 8.58
CA VAL A 480 12.85 -15.32 8.29
C VAL A 480 11.78 -15.50 9.38
N LEU A 481 11.44 -16.74 9.73
CA LEU A 481 10.44 -17.02 10.77
C LEU A 481 10.86 -16.51 12.14
N LYS A 482 12.14 -16.62 12.49
CA LYS A 482 12.67 -16.14 13.76
C LYS A 482 12.70 -14.60 13.82
N GLY A 483 13.08 -13.92 12.75
CA GLY A 483 13.01 -12.46 12.67
C GLY A 483 11.57 -11.93 12.67
N ALA A 484 10.64 -12.66 12.05
CA ALA A 484 9.21 -12.33 12.02
C ALA A 484 8.46 -12.70 13.32
N GLN A 485 9.10 -13.41 14.25
CA GLN A 485 8.44 -14.01 15.43
C GLN A 485 7.62 -12.99 16.23
N LEU A 486 8.16 -11.80 16.49
CA LEU A 486 7.43 -10.78 17.25
C LEU A 486 6.21 -10.27 16.48
N GLY A 487 6.31 -10.14 15.15
CA GLY A 487 5.18 -9.78 14.30
C GLY A 487 4.08 -10.84 14.37
N LEU A 488 4.43 -12.12 14.38
CA LEU A 488 3.49 -13.23 14.56
C LEU A 488 2.84 -13.21 15.96
N GLU A 489 3.62 -13.02 17.02
CA GLU A 489 3.14 -12.96 18.41
C GLU A 489 2.19 -11.77 18.66
N LEU A 490 2.38 -10.66 17.94
CA LEU A 490 1.55 -9.45 18.04
C LEU A 490 0.38 -9.40 17.03
N GLU A 491 0.19 -10.48 16.24
CA GLU A 491 -0.81 -10.56 15.15
C GLU A 491 -0.62 -9.47 14.07
N LEU A 492 0.60 -8.95 13.92
CA LEU A 492 0.99 -8.04 12.84
C LEU A 492 1.39 -8.83 11.58
N ALA A 493 1.72 -10.09 11.75
CA ALA A 493 1.95 -11.04 10.68
C ALA A 493 1.19 -12.34 10.96
N THR A 494 0.96 -13.13 9.92
CA THR A 494 0.40 -14.47 10.02
C THR A 494 1.12 -15.41 9.07
N LEU A 495 1.29 -16.66 9.49
CA LEU A 495 1.70 -17.75 8.63
C LEU A 495 0.44 -18.51 8.18
N THR A 496 0.21 -18.58 6.88
CA THR A 496 -0.93 -19.31 6.33
C THR A 496 -0.66 -20.82 6.30
N GLU A 497 -1.72 -21.63 6.14
CA GLU A 497 -1.62 -23.09 5.96
C GLU A 497 -0.78 -23.48 4.73
N ALA A 498 -0.72 -22.61 3.72
CA ALA A 498 0.08 -22.80 2.52
C ALA A 498 1.55 -22.33 2.71
N HIS A 499 2.03 -22.19 3.94
CA HIS A 499 3.39 -21.73 4.27
C HIS A 499 3.75 -20.35 3.70
N VAL A 500 2.77 -19.46 3.60
CA VAL A 500 2.99 -18.06 3.18
C VAL A 500 2.97 -17.15 4.40
N LEU A 501 4.06 -16.39 4.62
CA LEU A 501 4.16 -15.33 5.62
C LEU A 501 3.55 -14.04 5.07
N ARG A 502 2.50 -13.54 5.73
CA ARG A 502 1.79 -12.31 5.34
C ARG A 502 1.79 -11.30 6.46
N LEU A 503 2.00 -10.03 6.12
CA LEU A 503 1.74 -8.91 7.03
C LEU A 503 0.24 -8.59 7.01
N GLN A 504 -0.33 -8.31 8.18
CA GLN A 504 -1.77 -8.09 8.35
C GLN A 504 -2.17 -6.63 8.08
N ASP A 505 -3.18 -6.41 7.25
CA ASP A 505 -3.66 -5.06 6.94
C ASP A 505 -4.65 -4.54 8.02
N PRO A 506 -4.44 -3.35 8.64
CA PRO A 506 -3.44 -2.35 8.30
C PRO A 506 -2.15 -2.35 9.14
N ASP A 507 -2.20 -2.88 10.36
CA ASP A 507 -1.11 -2.66 11.32
C ASP A 507 0.20 -3.36 10.90
N GLY A 508 0.14 -4.54 10.30
CA GLY A 508 1.28 -5.24 9.74
C GLY A 508 1.98 -4.48 8.61
N PHE A 509 1.24 -3.84 7.71
CA PHE A 509 1.84 -2.98 6.68
C PHE A 509 2.40 -1.69 7.27
N LEU A 510 1.66 -1.04 8.18
CA LEU A 510 2.14 0.17 8.88
C LEU A 510 3.47 -0.08 9.60
N TYR A 511 3.65 -1.27 10.18
CA TYR A 511 4.88 -1.69 10.85
C TYR A 511 5.78 -2.59 10.01
N SER A 512 5.63 -2.61 8.67
CA SER A 512 6.37 -3.54 7.82
C SER A 512 7.87 -3.38 7.95
N ASN A 513 8.36 -2.12 8.03
CA ASN A 513 9.79 -1.83 8.13
C ASN A 513 10.39 -2.47 9.38
N PHE A 514 9.68 -2.40 10.50
CA PHE A 514 10.13 -3.00 11.75
C PHE A 514 10.29 -4.53 11.64
N ILE A 515 9.32 -5.20 11.03
CA ILE A 515 9.34 -6.66 10.86
C ILE A 515 10.45 -7.07 9.88
N ILE A 516 10.55 -6.38 8.74
CA ILE A 516 11.57 -6.64 7.70
C ILE A 516 12.97 -6.40 8.26
N SER A 517 13.22 -5.30 8.98
CA SER A 517 14.51 -5.04 9.61
C SER A 517 14.88 -6.10 10.66
N SER A 518 13.90 -6.64 11.39
CA SER A 518 14.13 -7.74 12.33
C SER A 518 14.53 -9.04 11.61
N ILE A 519 13.93 -9.31 10.44
CA ILE A 519 14.31 -10.42 9.57
C ILE A 519 15.74 -10.23 9.04
N PHE A 520 16.08 -9.03 8.55
CA PHE A 520 17.43 -8.74 8.06
C PHE A 520 18.49 -8.93 9.15
N ALA A 521 18.23 -8.45 10.36
CA ALA A 521 19.12 -8.63 11.49
C ALA A 521 19.35 -10.12 11.84
N GLU A 522 18.31 -10.95 11.75
CA GLU A 522 18.42 -12.39 12.01
C GLU A 522 19.16 -13.13 10.89
N LEU A 523 19.02 -12.70 9.65
CA LEU A 523 19.71 -13.26 8.48
C LEU A 523 21.14 -12.72 8.30
N GLY A 524 21.56 -11.73 9.10
CA GLY A 524 22.85 -11.06 8.92
C GLY A 524 22.92 -10.16 7.68
N LEU A 525 21.78 -9.74 7.14
CA LEU A 525 21.63 -8.86 5.97
C LEU A 525 21.59 -7.36 6.33
N ALA A 526 21.76 -7.03 7.61
CA ALA A 526 21.72 -5.65 8.09
C ALA A 526 23.07 -4.95 7.84
N ASP A 527 23.08 -3.92 7.00
CA ASP A 527 24.24 -3.02 6.81
C ASP A 527 24.66 -2.34 8.11
N ASP A 528 25.95 -1.96 8.23
CA ASP A 528 26.53 -1.31 9.42
C ASP A 528 25.79 -0.02 9.87
N GLU A 529 25.14 0.71 8.96
CA GLU A 529 24.26 1.85 9.31
C GLU A 529 22.91 1.41 9.87
N SER A 530 22.29 0.37 9.31
CA SER A 530 21.03 -0.20 9.81
C SER A 530 21.19 -0.89 11.18
N GLN A 531 22.39 -1.40 11.48
CA GLN A 531 22.72 -1.87 12.83
C GLN A 531 22.76 -0.72 13.86
N LYS A 532 23.21 0.49 13.50
CA LYS A 532 23.19 1.64 14.43
C LYS A 532 21.78 2.05 14.81
N ASP A 533 20.86 2.05 13.86
CA ASP A 533 19.45 2.30 14.16
C ASP A 533 18.87 1.16 15.02
N PHE A 534 19.27 -0.10 14.80
CA PHE A 534 18.89 -1.25 15.64
C PHE A 534 19.24 -1.06 17.13
N TYR A 535 20.36 -0.40 17.45
CA TYR A 535 20.73 -0.05 18.83
C TYR A 535 19.96 1.17 19.40
N VAL A 536 19.43 2.05 18.54
CA VAL A 536 18.46 3.09 18.92
C VAL A 536 17.04 2.52 19.05
N PHE A 537 16.76 1.34 18.49
CA PHE A 537 15.46 0.68 18.48
C PHE A 537 15.11 -0.09 19.76
N GLU A 538 16.03 -0.45 20.66
CA GLU A 538 15.66 -1.18 21.91
C GLU A 538 14.64 -0.40 22.81
N PRO A 539 14.80 0.92 23.02
CA PRO A 539 13.81 1.75 23.71
C PRO A 539 12.50 1.92 22.92
N LEU A 540 12.57 2.02 21.59
CA LEU A 540 11.40 2.16 20.71
C LEU A 540 10.59 0.87 20.63
N LEU A 541 11.25 -0.29 20.61
CA LEU A 541 10.63 -1.61 20.69
C LEU A 541 9.89 -1.79 22.02
N THR A 542 10.49 -1.34 23.12
CA THR A 542 9.84 -1.35 24.43
C THR A 542 8.61 -0.43 24.44
N ARG A 543 8.72 0.80 23.90
CA ARG A 543 7.59 1.73 23.74
C ARG A 543 6.54 1.21 22.77
N PHE A 544 6.93 0.50 21.72
CA PHE A 544 6.08 -0.09 20.70
C PHE A 544 5.30 -1.26 21.27
N VAL A 545 5.97 -2.22 21.92
CA VAL A 545 5.32 -3.33 22.63
C VAL A 545 4.39 -2.79 23.71
N LEU A 546 4.79 -1.75 24.45
CA LEU A 546 3.91 -1.08 25.42
C LEU A 546 2.72 -0.39 24.74
N ARG A 547 2.90 0.31 23.61
CA ARG A 547 1.81 0.96 22.87
C ARG A 547 0.86 -0.05 22.26
N VAL A 548 1.35 -1.14 21.66
CA VAL A 548 0.53 -2.24 21.13
C VAL A 548 -0.19 -2.95 22.26
N ALA A 549 0.48 -3.23 23.38
CA ALA A 549 -0.16 -3.83 24.56
C ALA A 549 -1.23 -2.91 25.14
N VAL A 550 -0.95 -1.62 25.34
CA VAL A 550 -1.92 -0.62 25.81
C VAL A 550 -3.08 -0.50 24.84
N TYR A 551 -2.83 -0.44 23.53
CA TYR A 551 -3.87 -0.39 22.52
C TYR A 551 -4.75 -1.63 22.56
N ARG A 552 -4.17 -2.83 22.62
CA ARG A 552 -4.93 -4.09 22.70
C ARG A 552 -5.70 -4.22 24.01
N ILE A 553 -5.12 -3.80 25.14
CA ILE A 553 -5.82 -3.70 26.43
C ILE A 553 -6.99 -2.71 26.31
N SER A 554 -6.82 -1.60 25.59
CA SER A 554 -7.88 -0.62 25.35
C SER A 554 -8.99 -1.18 24.44
N GLN A 555 -8.63 -1.96 23.41
CA GLN A 555 -9.59 -2.65 22.53
C GLN A 555 -10.35 -3.75 23.29
N ILE A 556 -9.68 -4.51 24.16
CA ILE A 556 -10.31 -5.46 25.07
C ILE A 556 -11.25 -4.70 26.02
N GLY A 557 -10.82 -3.59 26.59
CA GLY A 557 -11.64 -2.73 27.44
C GLY A 557 -12.87 -2.15 26.73
N LEU A 558 -12.75 -1.77 25.46
CA LEU A 558 -13.87 -1.30 24.63
C LEU A 558 -14.83 -2.42 24.25
N LYS A 559 -14.33 -3.63 23.93
CA LYS A 559 -15.16 -4.82 23.73
C LYS A 559 -15.87 -5.21 25.02
N PHE A 560 -15.18 -5.14 26.16
CA PHE A 560 -15.76 -5.41 27.47
C PHE A 560 -16.80 -4.35 27.82
N LYS A 561 -16.55 -3.07 27.52
CA LYS A 561 -17.51 -1.98 27.68
C LYS A 561 -18.75 -2.19 26.81
N ARG A 562 -18.61 -2.56 25.53
CA ARG A 562 -19.76 -2.91 24.68
C ARG A 562 -20.55 -4.10 25.23
N LEU A 563 -19.87 -5.18 25.59
CA LEU A 563 -20.52 -6.35 26.20
C LEU A 563 -21.19 -6.00 27.53
N PHE A 564 -20.62 -5.07 28.29
CA PHE A 564 -21.19 -4.60 29.55
C PHE A 564 -22.39 -3.68 29.29
N GLU A 565 -22.31 -2.74 28.35
CA GLU A 565 -23.44 -1.87 27.96
C GLU A 565 -24.58 -2.69 27.34
N GLU A 566 -24.29 -3.69 26.51
CA GLU A 566 -25.29 -4.58 25.90
C GLU A 566 -25.98 -5.47 26.96
N ASN A 567 -25.24 -6.07 27.90
CA ASN A 567 -25.82 -6.98 28.90
C ASN A 567 -26.39 -6.28 30.15
N PHE A 568 -25.90 -5.08 30.49
CA PHE A 568 -26.37 -4.33 31.66
C PHE A 568 -27.57 -3.43 31.33
N VAL A 569 -27.74 -3.00 30.07
CA VAL A 569 -28.97 -2.31 29.62
C VAL A 569 -30.16 -3.27 29.69
N ASP A 570 -30.00 -4.54 29.31
CA ASP A 570 -31.06 -5.56 29.48
C ASP A 570 -31.36 -5.86 30.96
N SER A 571 -30.34 -5.86 31.82
CA SER A 571 -30.52 -6.09 33.26
C SER A 571 -31.16 -4.90 33.99
N ALA A 572 -30.83 -3.67 33.59
CA ALA A 572 -31.40 -2.44 34.15
C ALA A 572 -32.84 -2.20 33.68
N LEU A 573 -33.18 -2.56 32.43
CA LEU A 573 -34.56 -2.59 31.93
C LEU A 573 -35.41 -3.65 32.67
N PHE A 574 -34.82 -4.80 32.99
CA PHE A 574 -35.51 -5.85 33.76
C PHE A 574 -35.74 -5.46 35.23
N TYR A 575 -34.79 -4.75 35.86
CA TYR A 575 -34.92 -4.27 37.24
C TYR A 575 -35.85 -3.04 37.37
N ALA A 576 -35.90 -2.16 36.37
CA ALA A 576 -36.81 -1.00 36.36
C ALA A 576 -38.29 -1.41 36.18
N CYS A 577 -38.57 -2.51 35.46
CA CYS A 577 -39.92 -3.06 35.32
C CYS A 577 -40.43 -3.78 36.58
N CYS A 578 -39.55 -4.31 37.43
CA CYS A 578 -39.97 -5.10 38.61
C CYS A 578 -40.15 -4.27 39.91
N ASN A 579 -39.71 -3.01 39.95
CA ASN A 579 -39.70 -2.19 41.18
C ASN A 579 -40.55 -0.90 41.14
N SER A 580 -41.39 -0.71 40.12
CA SER A 580 -42.33 0.42 40.09
C SER A 580 -43.58 0.10 40.91
N SER A 581 -43.53 0.49 42.19
CA SER A 581 -44.72 0.60 43.05
C SER A 581 -45.56 1.79 42.58
N ILE A 582 -46.46 1.59 41.62
CA ILE A 582 -47.42 2.62 41.18
C ILE A 582 -48.77 2.36 41.89
N PRO A 583 -49.29 3.29 42.70
CA PRO A 583 -50.63 3.18 43.28
C PRO A 583 -51.71 3.42 42.19
N PRO A 584 -52.91 2.85 42.33
CA PRO A 584 -53.90 2.89 41.26
C PRO A 584 -54.60 4.25 41.22
N SER A 585 -54.44 5.00 40.13
CA SER A 585 -55.38 6.05 39.76
C SER A 585 -55.54 6.11 38.24
N SER A 586 -56.77 5.78 37.84
CA SER A 586 -57.49 5.99 36.57
C SER A 586 -56.76 6.57 35.35
N ASP A 587 -56.91 5.81 34.26
CA ASP A 587 -56.86 6.20 32.85
C ASP A 587 -55.51 6.62 32.26
N HIS A 588 -54.72 5.62 31.84
CA HIS A 588 -54.11 5.56 30.50
C HIS A 588 -53.64 4.13 30.17
N LYS A 589 -54.14 3.56 29.06
CA LYS A 589 -53.71 2.26 28.52
C LYS A 589 -52.30 2.40 27.93
N CYS A 590 -51.31 1.71 28.49
CA CYS A 590 -49.99 1.51 27.88
C CYS A 590 -49.87 0.04 27.42
N TYR A 591 -49.75 -0.18 26.11
CA TYR A 591 -49.49 -1.49 25.51
C TYR A 591 -47.97 -1.73 25.49
N CYS A 592 -47.46 -2.58 26.39
CA CYS A 592 -46.16 -3.21 26.23
C CYS A 592 -46.35 -4.73 26.17
N ASN A 593 -46.14 -5.29 24.97
CA ASN A 593 -46.28 -6.71 24.67
C ASN A 593 -44.87 -7.33 24.69
N CYS A 594 -44.41 -7.79 25.85
CA CYS A 594 -43.15 -8.53 26.00
C CYS A 594 -43.43 -10.03 25.89
N GLN A 595 -43.09 -10.65 24.76
CA GLN A 595 -43.00 -12.11 24.63
C GLN A 595 -41.57 -12.56 24.95
N ALA A 596 -41.46 -13.55 25.84
CA ALA A 596 -40.20 -14.16 26.28
C ALA A 596 -39.55 -15.04 25.18
N PRO A 597 -38.22 -15.23 25.18
CA PRO A 597 -37.53 -16.08 24.22
C PRO A 597 -37.66 -17.57 24.61
N THR A 598 -38.17 -18.40 23.71
CA THR A 598 -38.13 -19.87 23.83
C THR A 598 -36.79 -20.44 23.33
N PRO A 599 -36.29 -21.54 23.93
CA PRO A 599 -34.98 -22.11 23.64
C PRO A 599 -35.01 -23.06 22.43
N PHE A 600 -33.86 -23.17 21.74
CA PHE A 600 -33.58 -24.14 20.67
C PHE A 600 -33.94 -25.60 21.05
N PRO A 601 -34.33 -26.40 20.04
CA PRO A 601 -33.81 -27.77 19.98
C PRO A 601 -33.33 -28.17 18.57
N HIS A 602 -32.19 -28.86 18.52
CA HIS A 602 -31.85 -29.72 17.39
C HIS A 602 -32.32 -31.16 17.65
N LEU A 603 -32.60 -31.86 16.55
CA LEU A 603 -32.74 -33.31 16.34
C LEU A 603 -34.16 -33.92 16.27
N SER A 604 -34.49 -34.30 15.03
CA SER A 604 -34.95 -35.63 14.59
C SER A 604 -36.37 -35.76 14.01
N GLN A 605 -36.38 -36.38 12.82
CA GLN A 605 -37.38 -37.28 12.25
C GLN A 605 -38.69 -36.72 11.67
N ALA A 606 -38.71 -36.77 10.32
CA ALA A 606 -39.76 -37.33 9.46
C ALA A 606 -41.04 -37.85 10.13
N ALA A 607 -42.20 -37.34 9.69
CA ALA A 607 -43.22 -38.14 8.98
C ALA A 607 -44.56 -37.38 8.88
N SER A 608 -44.95 -37.11 7.62
CA SER A 608 -46.27 -37.43 7.06
C SER A 608 -47.54 -36.70 7.54
N LYS A 609 -48.30 -36.29 6.50
CA LYS A 609 -49.77 -36.33 6.32
C LYS A 609 -50.63 -35.07 6.58
N SER A 610 -50.97 -34.49 5.43
CA SER A 610 -52.32 -34.20 4.90
C SER A 610 -53.15 -33.05 5.49
N ALA A 611 -53.46 -32.15 4.57
CA ALA A 611 -54.45 -31.07 4.54
C ALA A 611 -55.91 -31.53 4.77
N PRO A 612 -56.90 -30.62 4.85
CA PRO A 612 -57.32 -29.77 3.73
C PRO A 612 -56.96 -28.28 3.85
#